data_AF-A0A958DJ83-F1
#
_entry.id   AF-A0A958DJ83-F1
#
_cell.length_a   1.000
_cell.length_b   1.000
_cell.length_c   1.000
_cell.angle_alpha   90.00
_cell.angle_beta   90.00
_cell.angle_gamma   90.00
#
_symmetry.space_group_name_H-M   'P 1'
#
loop_
_entity.id
_entity.type
_entity.pdbx_description
1 polymer ?
#
loop_
_entity_poly.entity_id
_entity_poly.type
_entity_poly.pdbx_seq_one_letter_code
_entity_poly.pdbx_strand_id
1 'polypeptide(L)'
;MLCSAQQINLADERIRECLKFLATCRGGKPLPLLLHVGGEYAIPSSDSRTFSYDFLSWTFWDKLGNLFRGKKAWYRPEIDSIHRNLRAGLDEGAVIIFAHCGLPYFAPNIFKRILEHSDFDTISAYLKDYDGTSATKGRCFADISAFVTPFRMSYFPDIRKLPEGSLLFGSDYPTPAFELSADLKENEILKPLSTAISSGSWCLRIIFLM
;
A
#
# COMPACT_ATOMS: atom_id res chain seq x y z
N MET A 1 -23.42 -10.11 3.12
CA MET A 1 -22.49 -9.84 4.23
C MET A 1 -21.14 -9.57 3.59
N LEU A 2 -20.75 -8.31 3.43
CA LEU A 2 -19.42 -7.96 2.93
C LEU A 2 -18.45 -8.18 4.08
N CYS A 3 -17.81 -9.34 4.09
CA CYS A 3 -16.68 -9.61 4.99
C CYS A 3 -15.60 -8.56 4.69
N SER A 4 -15.09 -7.87 5.71
CA SER A 4 -13.84 -7.12 5.57
C SER A 4 -12.79 -8.07 5.02
N ALA A 5 -12.31 -7.78 3.80
CA ALA A 5 -11.46 -8.64 3.01
C ALA A 5 -9.97 -8.58 3.41
N GLN A 6 -9.64 -7.95 4.55
CA GLN A 6 -8.27 -7.54 4.88
C GLN A 6 -7.62 -8.40 5.98
N GLN A 7 -8.33 -9.36 6.55
CA GLN A 7 -7.77 -10.30 7.54
C GLN A 7 -7.10 -11.52 6.89
N ILE A 8 -6.38 -11.30 5.78
CA ILE A 8 -5.72 -12.36 5.04
C ILE A 8 -4.30 -12.50 5.58
N ASN A 9 -3.97 -13.68 6.10
CA ASN A 9 -2.58 -13.99 6.40
C ASN A 9 -1.81 -14.19 5.09
N LEU A 10 -1.04 -13.18 4.67
CA LEU A 10 -0.26 -13.22 3.44
C LEU A 10 0.82 -14.32 3.43
N ALA A 11 1.18 -14.86 4.60
CA ALA A 11 2.12 -15.97 4.72
C ALA A 11 1.50 -17.32 4.37
N ASP A 12 0.16 -17.44 4.35
CA ASP A 12 -0.53 -18.70 4.05
C ASP A 12 -0.24 -19.16 2.62
N GLU A 13 0.13 -20.43 2.43
CA GLU A 13 0.52 -20.97 1.12
C GLU A 13 -0.59 -20.87 0.07
N ARG A 14 -1.87 -20.81 0.49
CA ARG A 14 -3.00 -20.63 -0.44
C ARG A 14 -2.95 -19.26 -1.13
N ILE A 15 -2.28 -18.27 -0.55
CA ILE A 15 -2.08 -16.95 -1.16
C ILE A 15 -1.22 -17.05 -2.39
N ARG A 16 -0.17 -17.88 -2.36
CA ARG A 16 0.65 -18.14 -3.55
C ARG A 16 -0.21 -18.66 -4.70
N GLU A 17 -1.03 -19.67 -4.45
CA GLU A 17 -1.88 -20.26 -5.49
C GLU A 17 -2.96 -19.30 -5.98
N CYS A 18 -3.53 -18.49 -5.08
CA CYS A 18 -4.46 -17.43 -5.43
C CYS A 18 -3.83 -16.39 -6.37
N LEU A 19 -2.62 -15.91 -6.06
CA LEU A 19 -1.93 -14.92 -6.89
C LEU A 19 -1.56 -15.48 -8.26
N LYS A 20 -1.14 -16.74 -8.35
CA LYS A 20 -0.90 -17.44 -9.62
C LYS A 20 -2.17 -17.54 -10.46
N PHE A 21 -3.29 -17.85 -9.82
CA PHE A 21 -4.59 -17.85 -10.48
C PHE A 21 -4.95 -16.44 -10.99
N LEU A 22 -4.80 -15.40 -10.16
CA LEU A 22 -5.07 -14.01 -10.55
C LEU A 22 -4.19 -13.55 -11.72
N ALA A 23 -2.98 -14.06 -11.85
CA ALA A 23 -2.11 -13.75 -12.99
C ALA A 23 -2.66 -14.25 -14.33
N THR A 24 -3.50 -15.30 -14.33
CA THR A 24 -3.88 -16.04 -15.54
C THR A 24 -5.40 -16.11 -15.81
N CYS A 25 -6.24 -15.73 -14.85
CA CYS A 25 -7.67 -16.03 -14.83
C CYS A 25 -8.49 -15.46 -16.01
N ARG A 26 -8.01 -14.44 -16.73
CA ARG A 26 -8.74 -13.81 -17.86
C ARG A 26 -8.12 -14.14 -19.22
N GLY A 27 -7.93 -15.42 -19.50
CA GLY A 27 -7.33 -15.88 -20.76
C GLY A 27 -5.87 -15.43 -20.89
N GLY A 28 -5.11 -15.54 -19.80
CA GLY A 28 -3.71 -15.09 -19.72
C GLY A 28 -3.54 -13.60 -19.42
N LYS A 29 -4.63 -12.86 -19.15
CA LYS A 29 -4.55 -11.49 -18.65
C LYS A 29 -4.67 -11.46 -17.12
N PRO A 30 -3.78 -10.75 -16.42
CA PRO A 30 -3.84 -10.67 -14.97
C PRO A 30 -5.04 -9.83 -14.51
N LEU A 31 -5.67 -10.26 -13.42
CA LEU A 31 -6.63 -9.46 -12.67
C LEU A 31 -5.87 -8.71 -11.56
N PRO A 32 -5.85 -7.36 -11.56
CA PRO A 32 -5.17 -6.59 -10.54
C PRO A 32 -5.74 -6.84 -9.14
N LEU A 33 -4.84 -7.04 -8.17
CA LEU A 33 -5.17 -7.15 -6.75
C LEU A 33 -4.80 -5.85 -6.04
N LEU A 34 -5.78 -5.17 -5.46
CA LEU A 34 -5.52 -4.11 -4.49
C LEU A 34 -5.25 -4.74 -3.12
N LEU A 35 -4.03 -4.56 -2.62
CA LEU A 35 -3.59 -5.05 -1.32
C LEU A 35 -3.49 -3.87 -0.36
N HIS A 36 -4.36 -3.88 0.65
CA HIS A 36 -4.21 -2.97 1.78
C HIS A 36 -3.05 -3.46 2.65
N VAL A 37 -2.08 -2.60 2.88
CA VAL A 37 -0.87 -2.90 3.64
C VAL A 37 -0.78 -1.92 4.80
N GLY A 38 -0.62 -2.47 5.99
CA GLY A 38 -0.65 -1.71 7.24
C GLY A 38 -2.04 -1.50 7.79
N GLY A 39 -2.08 -1.00 9.01
CA GLY A 39 -3.27 -0.95 9.86
C GLY A 39 -4.57 -0.53 9.19
N GLU A 40 -5.55 -1.43 9.21
CA GLU A 40 -6.94 -1.11 8.85
C GLU A 40 -7.65 -0.42 10.03
N TYR A 41 -8.19 0.78 9.79
CA TYR A 41 -8.81 1.62 10.81
C TYR A 41 -10.33 1.74 10.67
N ALA A 42 -10.89 1.48 9.48
CA ALA A 42 -12.32 1.57 9.21
C ALA A 42 -13.09 0.35 9.74
N ILE A 43 -12.50 -0.85 9.65
CA ILE A 43 -13.10 -2.09 10.17
C ILE A 43 -12.08 -2.85 11.02
N PRO A 44 -11.99 -2.56 12.33
CA PRO A 44 -11.05 -3.25 13.21
C PRO A 44 -11.43 -4.73 13.37
N SER A 45 -10.43 -5.60 13.45
CA SER A 45 -10.65 -7.01 13.78
C SER A 45 -11.25 -7.18 15.18
N SER A 46 -12.07 -8.22 15.35
CA SER A 46 -12.46 -8.70 16.69
C SER A 46 -11.26 -9.19 17.51
N ASP A 47 -10.17 -9.61 16.85
CA ASP A 47 -8.89 -9.91 17.49
C ASP A 47 -7.84 -8.84 17.14
N SER A 48 -7.68 -7.86 18.04
CA SER A 48 -6.68 -6.78 17.92
C SER A 48 -5.22 -7.23 17.71
N ARG A 49 -4.90 -8.52 17.95
CA ARG A 49 -3.56 -9.06 17.74
C ARG A 49 -3.26 -9.29 16.26
N THR A 50 -4.29 -9.44 15.43
CA THR A 50 -4.18 -9.71 13.98
C THR A 50 -3.87 -8.47 13.13
N PHE A 51 -3.74 -7.31 13.78
CA PHE A 51 -3.44 -6.02 13.14
C PHE A 51 -2.13 -6.00 12.34
N SER A 52 -1.23 -6.94 12.57
CA SER A 52 0.09 -7.05 11.94
C SER A 52 0.17 -8.08 10.81
N TYR A 53 -0.92 -8.77 10.47
CA TYR A 53 -0.91 -9.82 9.44
C TYR A 53 -0.63 -9.31 8.03
N ASP A 54 -0.97 -8.06 7.77
CA ASP A 54 -0.80 -7.36 6.51
C ASP A 54 0.52 -6.57 6.42
N PHE A 55 1.34 -6.60 7.47
CA PHE A 55 2.65 -5.94 7.46
C PHE A 55 3.60 -6.69 6.53
N LEU A 56 4.21 -5.95 5.61
CA LEU A 56 5.22 -6.50 4.70
C LEU A 56 6.63 -6.43 5.30
N SER A 57 6.79 -5.79 6.46
CA SER A 57 8.05 -5.73 7.17
C SER A 57 7.84 -5.84 8.69
N TRP A 58 8.91 -6.21 9.39
CA TRP A 58 8.88 -6.30 10.86
C TRP A 58 10.17 -5.72 11.43
N THR A 59 10.13 -4.42 11.67
CA THR A 59 11.30 -3.62 12.05
C THR A 59 11.75 -3.91 13.48
N PHE A 60 12.91 -3.38 13.85
CA PHE A 60 13.37 -3.43 15.24
C PHE A 60 12.39 -2.71 16.20
N TRP A 61 11.80 -1.60 15.76
CA TRP A 61 10.83 -0.85 16.55
C TRP A 61 9.51 -1.61 16.71
N ASP A 62 9.08 -2.35 15.69
CA ASP A 62 7.91 -3.23 15.79
C ASP A 62 8.15 -4.34 16.82
N LYS A 63 9.33 -4.98 16.80
CA LYS A 63 9.72 -5.99 17.80
C LYS A 63 9.71 -5.42 19.21
N LEU A 64 10.31 -4.25 19.39
CA LEU A 64 10.40 -3.59 20.69
C LEU A 64 9.02 -3.15 21.20
N GLY A 65 8.23 -2.49 20.36
CA GLY A 65 6.86 -2.09 20.66
C GLY A 65 5.98 -3.30 20.99
N ASN A 66 6.13 -4.40 20.27
CA ASN A 66 5.38 -5.62 20.52
C ASN A 66 5.74 -6.29 21.85
N LEU A 67 7.02 -6.24 22.25
CA LEU A 67 7.46 -6.74 23.56
C LEU A 67 6.78 -5.97 24.70
N PHE A 68 6.66 -4.64 24.58
CA PHE A 68 5.99 -3.80 25.58
C PHE A 68 4.47 -3.98 25.64
N ARG A 69 3.85 -4.60 24.63
CA ARG A 69 2.39 -4.89 24.62
C ARG A 69 1.99 -6.06 25.52
N GLY A 70 2.94 -6.87 26.01
CA GLY A 70 2.70 -7.96 26.96
C GLY A 70 1.61 -8.93 26.50
N LYS A 71 0.52 -9.07 27.28
CA LYS A 71 -0.61 -9.97 26.95
C LYS A 71 -1.43 -9.55 25.71
N LYS A 72 -1.21 -8.33 25.20
CA LYS A 72 -1.84 -7.80 23.98
C LYS A 72 -0.84 -7.70 22.82
N ALA A 73 0.24 -8.49 22.84
CA ALA A 73 1.19 -8.55 21.74
C ALA A 73 0.46 -8.93 20.45
N TRP A 74 0.74 -8.17 19.39
CA TRP A 74 0.38 -8.49 18.03
C TRP A 74 1.05 -9.80 17.60
N TYR A 75 0.41 -10.50 16.66
CA TYR A 75 1.05 -11.64 16.01
C TYR A 75 2.31 -11.16 15.29
N ARG A 76 3.34 -12.00 15.28
CA ARG A 76 4.54 -11.70 14.49
C ARG A 76 4.28 -12.16 13.05
N PRO A 77 4.31 -11.27 12.06
CA PRO A 77 4.15 -11.68 10.67
C PRO A 77 5.36 -12.50 10.20
N GLU A 78 5.09 -13.50 9.36
CA GLU A 78 6.10 -14.35 8.73
C GLU A 78 6.62 -13.70 7.45
N ILE A 79 7.38 -12.62 7.61
CA ILE A 79 7.85 -11.74 6.52
C ILE A 79 8.46 -12.51 5.33
N ASP A 80 9.30 -13.51 5.60
CA ASP A 80 9.93 -14.30 4.53
C ASP A 80 8.91 -15.11 3.71
N SER A 81 7.89 -15.65 4.37
CA SER A 81 6.81 -16.41 3.72
C SER A 81 5.90 -15.47 2.91
N ILE A 82 5.58 -14.30 3.46
CA ILE A 82 4.82 -13.24 2.77
C ILE A 82 5.53 -12.85 1.47
N HIS A 83 6.82 -12.49 1.55
CA HIS A 83 7.58 -12.09 0.37
C HIS A 83 7.67 -13.21 -0.66
N ARG A 84 7.87 -14.45 -0.22
CA ARG A 84 7.91 -15.61 -1.11
C ARG A 84 6.60 -15.78 -1.87
N ASN A 85 5.46 -15.65 -1.19
CA ASN A 85 4.15 -15.78 -1.81
C ASN A 85 3.87 -14.64 -2.81
N LEU A 86 4.15 -13.39 -2.42
CA LEU A 86 3.98 -12.23 -3.29
C LEU A 86 4.88 -12.32 -4.54
N ARG A 87 6.18 -12.62 -4.36
CA ARG A 87 7.13 -12.76 -5.46
C ARG A 87 6.74 -13.91 -6.39
N ALA A 88 6.30 -15.05 -5.85
CA ALA A 88 5.85 -16.17 -6.67
C ALA A 88 4.65 -15.79 -7.57
N GLY A 89 3.69 -15.02 -7.06
CA GLY A 89 2.60 -14.50 -7.89
C GLY A 89 3.06 -13.49 -8.94
N LEU A 90 3.90 -12.55 -8.54
CA LEU A 90 4.43 -11.53 -9.44
C LEU A 90 5.33 -12.13 -10.53
N ASP A 91 6.16 -13.12 -10.22
CA ASP A 91 7.00 -13.81 -11.21
C ASP A 91 6.15 -14.59 -12.25
N GLU A 92 4.89 -14.90 -11.93
CA GLU A 92 3.93 -15.58 -12.82
C GLU A 92 3.03 -14.58 -13.57
N GLY A 93 3.24 -13.27 -13.39
CA GLY A 93 2.53 -12.23 -14.13
C GLY A 93 1.44 -11.49 -13.34
N ALA A 94 1.30 -11.72 -12.03
CA ALA A 94 0.29 -11.03 -11.22
C ALA A 94 0.50 -9.50 -11.24
N VAL A 95 -0.61 -8.76 -11.08
CA VAL A 95 -0.56 -7.30 -10.91
C VAL A 95 -1.04 -6.97 -9.51
N ILE A 96 -0.20 -6.30 -8.73
CA ILE A 96 -0.49 -5.92 -7.34
C ILE A 96 -0.46 -4.40 -7.22
N ILE A 97 -1.49 -3.83 -6.61
CA ILE A 97 -1.59 -2.42 -6.28
C ILE A 97 -1.52 -2.32 -4.75
N PHE A 98 -0.51 -1.64 -4.21
CA PHE A 98 -0.39 -1.42 -2.77
C PHE A 98 -1.12 -0.16 -2.35
N ALA A 99 -2.01 -0.28 -1.35
CA ALA A 99 -2.77 0.87 -0.86
C ALA A 99 -1.87 1.90 -0.18
N HIS A 100 -2.15 3.18 -0.40
CA HIS A 100 -1.53 4.31 0.32
C HIS A 100 0.01 4.34 0.30
N CYS A 101 0.65 3.67 -0.66
CA CYS A 101 2.10 3.43 -0.66
C CYS A 101 2.63 2.77 0.64
N GLY A 102 1.78 2.09 1.43
CA GLY A 102 2.12 1.55 2.77
C GLY A 102 2.57 2.59 3.78
N LEU A 103 2.09 3.81 3.63
CA LEU A 103 2.36 4.88 4.59
C LEU A 103 1.37 4.87 5.75
N PRO A 104 1.83 5.19 6.96
CA PRO A 104 0.96 5.35 8.13
C PRO A 104 -0.06 6.48 7.92
N TYR A 105 -1.20 6.39 8.61
CA TYR A 105 -2.28 7.38 8.49
C TYR A 105 -2.03 8.63 9.38
N PHE A 106 -1.54 8.46 10.62
CA PHE A 106 -1.34 9.57 11.57
C PHE A 106 0.15 9.86 11.83
N ALA A 107 0.85 10.43 10.86
CA ALA A 107 2.26 10.80 11.02
C ALA A 107 2.57 12.32 10.97
N PRO A 108 1.99 13.18 11.84
CA PRO A 108 2.36 14.60 11.86
C PRO A 108 3.75 14.90 12.43
N ASN A 109 4.32 14.05 13.31
CA ASN A 109 5.57 14.34 14.03
C ASN A 109 6.53 13.15 14.05
N ILE A 110 7.85 13.41 14.06
CA ILE A 110 8.95 12.41 14.12
C ILE A 110 8.71 11.33 15.19
N PHE A 111 8.19 11.69 16.37
CA PHE A 111 7.90 10.75 17.46
C PHE A 111 6.77 9.76 17.15
N LYS A 112 5.75 10.15 16.36
CA LYS A 112 4.68 9.25 15.91
C LYS A 112 5.11 8.43 14.70
N ARG A 113 6.00 8.95 13.86
CA ARG A 113 6.61 8.22 12.73
C ARG A 113 7.45 7.02 13.18
N ILE A 114 7.97 7.06 14.41
CA ILE A 114 8.68 5.93 15.05
C ILE A 114 7.70 4.91 15.65
N LEU A 115 6.45 5.32 15.93
CA LEU A 115 5.44 4.48 16.60
C LEU A 115 4.47 3.80 15.63
N GLU A 116 4.18 4.41 14.49
CA GLU A 116 3.35 3.80 13.44
C GLU A 116 4.24 3.07 12.44
N HIS A 117 3.87 1.83 12.16
CA HIS A 117 4.53 1.00 11.17
C HIS A 117 4.41 1.61 9.77
N SER A 118 5.46 1.48 8.96
CA SER A 118 5.44 1.86 7.55
C SER A 118 6.11 0.79 6.71
N ASP A 119 5.41 0.39 5.65
CA ASP A 119 5.92 -0.53 4.63
C ASP A 119 6.43 0.20 3.38
N PHE A 120 6.58 1.52 3.45
CA PHE A 120 6.96 2.34 2.30
C PHE A 120 8.25 1.89 1.63
N ASP A 121 9.31 1.61 2.41
CA ASP A 121 10.58 1.17 1.86
C ASP A 121 10.46 -0.20 1.18
N THR A 122 9.70 -1.11 1.79
CA THR A 122 9.40 -2.44 1.25
C THR A 122 8.62 -2.34 -0.07
N ILE A 123 7.59 -1.51 -0.11
CA ILE A 123 6.79 -1.26 -1.32
C ILE A 123 7.64 -0.57 -2.39
N SER A 124 8.48 0.40 -2.02
CA SER A 124 9.43 1.05 -2.93
C SER A 124 10.34 0.03 -3.61
N ALA A 125 10.82 -0.98 -2.87
CA ALA A 125 11.59 -2.08 -3.44
C ALA A 125 10.76 -2.92 -4.43
N TYR A 126 9.52 -3.28 -4.09
CA TYR A 126 8.62 -4.00 -5.02
C TYR A 126 8.35 -3.21 -6.30
N LEU A 127 8.08 -1.90 -6.19
CA LEU A 127 7.83 -1.05 -7.35
C LEU A 127 9.05 -0.96 -8.28
N LYS A 128 10.26 -1.03 -7.73
CA LYS A 128 11.51 -1.06 -8.51
C LYS A 128 11.77 -2.45 -9.13
N ASP A 129 11.58 -3.51 -8.35
CA ASP A 129 11.79 -4.90 -8.80
C ASP A 129 10.77 -5.32 -9.87
N TYR A 130 9.56 -4.76 -9.83
CA TYR A 130 8.42 -5.07 -10.72
C TYR A 130 7.81 -3.80 -11.35
N ASP A 131 8.68 -2.97 -11.93
CA ASP A 131 8.34 -1.70 -12.59
C ASP A 131 7.50 -1.86 -13.88
N GLY A 132 7.35 -3.09 -14.35
CA GLY A 132 6.57 -3.41 -15.54
C GLY A 132 7.34 -3.35 -16.86
N THR A 133 8.66 -3.17 -16.84
CA THR A 133 9.53 -3.23 -18.02
C THR A 133 9.77 -4.66 -18.51
N SER A 134 9.68 -5.64 -17.60
CA SER A 134 9.78 -7.06 -17.94
C SER A 134 8.53 -7.55 -18.66
N ALA A 135 8.72 -8.23 -19.79
CA ALA A 135 7.63 -8.86 -20.55
C ALA A 135 7.12 -10.16 -19.91
N THR A 136 7.92 -10.77 -19.02
CA THR A 136 7.64 -12.10 -18.44
C THR A 136 7.20 -12.04 -16.99
N LYS A 137 7.40 -10.90 -16.32
CA LYS A 137 7.01 -10.71 -14.92
C LYS A 137 5.78 -9.82 -14.82
N GLY A 138 5.13 -9.93 -13.68
CA GLY A 138 4.05 -9.09 -13.22
C GLY A 138 4.50 -7.66 -12.93
N ARG A 139 3.59 -6.89 -12.35
CA ARG A 139 3.79 -5.46 -12.12
C ARG A 139 3.25 -5.03 -10.78
N CYS A 140 3.98 -4.14 -10.13
CA CYS A 140 3.53 -3.47 -8.93
C CYS A 140 3.13 -2.02 -9.22
N PHE A 141 2.07 -1.58 -8.54
CA PHE A 141 1.70 -0.18 -8.44
C PHE A 141 1.48 0.17 -6.97
N ALA A 142 1.45 1.45 -6.66
CA ALA A 142 0.93 1.93 -5.39
C ALA A 142 -0.07 3.05 -5.64
N ASP A 143 -1.17 3.06 -4.91
CA ASP A 143 -2.06 4.22 -4.94
C ASP A 143 -1.64 5.28 -3.91
N ILE A 144 -1.97 6.52 -4.24
CA ILE A 144 -1.75 7.69 -3.37
C ILE A 144 -3.03 8.11 -2.64
N SER A 145 -3.93 7.17 -2.37
CA SER A 145 -5.18 7.50 -1.70
C SER A 145 -4.96 7.97 -0.26
N ALA A 146 -5.82 8.89 0.21
CA ALA A 146 -5.66 9.64 1.47
C ALA A 146 -4.34 10.44 1.65
N PHE A 147 -3.53 10.64 0.59
CA PHE A 147 -2.34 11.52 0.66
C PHE A 147 -2.67 13.01 0.79
N VAL A 148 -3.91 13.42 0.49
CA VAL A 148 -4.37 14.81 0.59
C VAL A 148 -4.65 15.23 2.04
N THR A 149 -4.51 14.31 3.00
CA THR A 149 -4.54 14.67 4.41
C THR A 149 -3.24 15.42 4.77
N PRO A 150 -3.30 16.46 5.63
CA PRO A 150 -2.10 17.18 6.07
C PRO A 150 -0.99 16.27 6.65
N PHE A 151 -1.36 15.08 7.12
CA PHE A 151 -0.45 14.11 7.75
C PHE A 151 0.45 13.37 6.74
N ARG A 152 -0.03 13.12 5.52
CA ARG A 152 0.72 12.37 4.49
C ARG A 152 1.44 13.26 3.47
N MET A 153 1.14 14.56 3.44
CA MET A 153 1.85 15.53 2.58
C MET A 153 3.37 15.56 2.80
N SER A 154 3.83 15.25 4.02
CA SER A 154 5.26 15.21 4.35
C SER A 154 6.05 14.16 3.56
N TYR A 155 5.39 13.15 2.99
CA TYR A 155 6.01 12.09 2.18
C TYR A 155 6.07 12.41 0.68
N PHE A 156 5.59 13.58 0.24
CA PHE A 156 5.67 13.99 -1.17
C PHE A 156 7.10 13.93 -1.75
N PRO A 157 8.16 14.34 -1.04
CA PRO A 157 9.53 14.19 -1.53
C PRO A 157 9.96 12.74 -1.72
N ASP A 158 9.41 11.81 -0.93
CA ASP A 158 9.80 10.39 -0.98
C ASP A 158 9.05 9.65 -2.09
N ILE A 159 7.74 9.90 -2.27
CA ILE A 159 6.98 9.30 -3.39
C ILE A 159 7.47 9.77 -4.76
N ARG A 160 8.00 10.99 -4.87
CA ARG A 160 8.59 11.52 -6.11
C ARG A 160 9.82 10.74 -6.58
N LYS A 161 10.43 9.94 -5.70
CA LYS A 161 11.58 9.08 -6.01
C LYS A 161 11.16 7.69 -6.49
N LEU A 162 9.86 7.38 -6.49
CA LEU A 162 9.34 6.10 -6.96
C LEU A 162 9.39 6.03 -8.50
N PRO A 163 9.46 4.81 -9.09
CA PRO A 163 9.56 4.65 -10.54
C PRO A 163 8.42 5.34 -11.30
N GLU A 164 8.75 5.89 -12.48
CA GLU A 164 7.76 6.54 -13.33
C GLU A 164 6.67 5.56 -13.78
N GLY A 165 5.41 5.98 -13.74
CA GLY A 165 4.25 5.14 -14.04
C GLY A 165 3.86 4.13 -12.95
N SER A 166 4.54 4.08 -11.81
CA SER A 166 4.22 3.13 -10.72
C SER A 166 3.14 3.61 -9.75
N LEU A 167 2.70 4.88 -9.87
CA LEU A 167 1.74 5.52 -8.98
C LEU A 167 0.36 5.63 -9.63
N LEU A 168 -0.68 5.31 -8.87
CA LEU A 168 -2.08 5.41 -9.27
C LEU A 168 -2.82 6.41 -8.37
N PHE A 169 -3.78 7.14 -8.94
CA PHE A 169 -4.67 7.97 -8.14
C PHE A 169 -5.76 7.09 -7.51
N GLY A 170 -5.96 7.23 -6.20
CA GLY A 170 -7.09 6.67 -5.48
C GLY A 170 -7.66 7.71 -4.53
N SER A 171 -8.96 7.68 -4.26
CA SER A 171 -9.62 8.69 -3.42
C SER A 171 -9.69 8.31 -1.94
N ASP A 172 -9.65 7.02 -1.63
CA ASP A 172 -10.00 6.48 -0.30
C ASP A 172 -11.42 6.89 0.15
N TYR A 173 -12.34 7.14 -0.80
CA TYR A 173 -13.72 7.48 -0.48
C TYR A 173 -14.43 6.25 0.12
N PRO A 174 -15.21 6.37 1.21
CA PRO A 174 -15.70 7.60 1.85
C PRO A 174 -14.92 8.04 3.09
N THR A 175 -13.75 7.45 3.39
CA THR A 175 -12.85 7.92 4.46
C THR A 175 -12.68 9.43 4.26
N PRO A 176 -12.84 10.28 5.29
CA PRO A 176 -13.03 11.72 5.10
C PRO A 176 -11.88 12.32 4.30
N ALA A 177 -12.09 12.39 2.99
CA ALA A 177 -11.37 13.27 2.12
C ALA A 177 -11.79 14.65 2.60
N PHE A 178 -10.83 15.43 3.08
CA PHE A 178 -10.97 16.86 2.89
C PHE A 178 -11.14 17.01 1.39
N GLU A 179 -12.39 17.27 0.99
CA GLU A 179 -12.78 17.35 -0.40
C GLU A 179 -11.80 18.30 -1.09
N LEU A 180 -11.14 17.83 -2.15
CA LEU A 180 -10.20 18.65 -2.94
C LEU A 180 -10.85 19.94 -3.48
N SER A 181 -12.19 20.03 -3.41
CA SER A 181 -13.05 21.12 -3.85
C SER A 181 -13.84 21.84 -2.75
N ALA A 182 -13.73 21.49 -1.47
CA ALA A 182 -14.45 22.21 -0.41
C ALA A 182 -13.69 23.49 -0.01
N ASP A 183 -13.97 24.56 -0.75
CA ASP A 183 -13.63 25.97 -0.53
C ASP A 183 -12.22 26.43 -0.95
N LEU A 184 -12.06 26.59 -2.27
CA LEU A 184 -11.40 27.73 -2.94
C LEU A 184 -10.52 28.65 -2.07
N LYS A 185 -9.26 28.26 -1.88
CA LYS A 185 -8.07 29.07 -2.22
C LYS A 185 -7.07 28.18 -2.96
N GLU A 186 -7.45 27.86 -4.19
CA GLU A 186 -6.95 26.80 -5.09
C GLU A 186 -5.49 26.95 -5.57
N ASN A 187 -4.77 28.03 -5.22
CA ASN A 187 -3.49 28.35 -5.88
C ASN A 187 -2.21 27.88 -5.16
N GLU A 188 -2.26 27.49 -3.89
CA GLU A 188 -1.04 27.19 -3.11
C GLU A 188 -0.79 25.69 -2.89
N ILE A 189 -1.84 24.86 -2.77
CA ILE A 189 -1.71 23.41 -2.52
C ILE A 189 -1.66 22.59 -3.82
N LEU A 190 -2.37 23.05 -4.87
CA LEU A 190 -2.39 22.35 -6.15
C LEU A 190 -1.12 22.57 -6.97
N LYS A 191 -0.42 23.71 -6.83
CA LYS A 191 0.84 23.97 -7.55
C LYS A 191 1.92 22.93 -7.25
N PRO A 192 2.19 22.52 -6.00
CA PRO A 192 3.16 21.46 -5.71
C PRO A 192 2.77 20.08 -6.26
N LEU A 193 1.48 19.73 -6.24
CA LEU A 193 0.98 18.45 -6.73
C LEU A 193 0.95 18.41 -8.26
N SER A 194 0.41 19.44 -8.90
CA SER A 194 0.44 19.59 -10.35
C SER A 194 1.87 19.71 -10.86
N THR A 195 2.76 20.44 -10.19
CA THR A 195 4.19 20.49 -10.56
C THR A 195 4.84 19.12 -10.39
N ALA A 196 4.54 18.35 -9.33
CA ALA A 196 5.05 16.99 -9.17
C ALA A 196 4.59 16.05 -10.31
N ILE A 197 3.34 16.22 -10.75
CA ILE A 197 2.73 15.41 -11.82
C ILE A 197 3.17 15.89 -13.21
N SER A 198 3.46 17.19 -13.39
CA SER A 198 3.77 17.81 -14.68
C SER A 198 5.27 17.88 -14.99
N SER A 199 6.14 17.82 -13.97
CA SER A 199 7.60 17.86 -14.15
C SER A 199 8.24 16.50 -14.44
N GLY A 200 7.45 15.43 -14.38
CA GLY A 200 7.78 14.11 -14.93
C GLY A 200 6.72 13.76 -15.98
N SER A 201 7.06 12.99 -16.99
CA SER A 201 6.17 12.64 -18.10
C SER A 201 5.16 11.55 -17.68
N TRP A 202 4.39 11.79 -16.62
CA TRP A 202 3.45 10.82 -16.07
C TRP A 202 2.18 10.73 -16.95
N CYS A 203 2.02 9.62 -17.67
CA CYS A 203 0.74 9.27 -18.28
C CYS A 203 -0.19 8.74 -17.16
N LEU A 204 -1.04 9.61 -16.62
CA LEU A 204 -2.01 9.27 -15.59
C LEU A 204 -3.06 8.30 -16.16
N ARG A 205 -3.01 7.01 -15.79
CA ARG A 205 -4.11 6.06 -16.07
C ARG A 205 -5.07 6.07 -14.88
N ILE A 206 -6.17 6.81 -15.02
CA ILE A 206 -7.28 6.77 -14.07
C ILE A 206 -7.97 5.41 -14.24
N ILE A 207 -7.84 4.52 -13.26
CA ILE A 207 -8.61 3.28 -13.19
C ILE A 207 -9.72 3.51 -12.17
N PHE A 208 -10.95 3.70 -12.65
CA PHE A 208 -12.13 3.59 -11.79
C PHE A 208 -12.36 2.11 -11.51
N LEU A 209 -12.13 1.69 -10.27
CA LEU A 209 -12.67 0.44 -9.75
C LEU A 209 -14.07 0.76 -9.24
N MET A 210 -15.09 0.39 -10.03
CA MET A 210 -16.51 0.38 -9.62
C MET A 210 -16.89 -0.97 -9.03
#